data_AF-A0A015KBU5-F1
#
_entry.id   AF-A0A015KBU5-F1
#
_cell.length_a   1.000
_cell.length_b   1.000
_cell.length_c   1.000
_cell.angle_alpha   90.00
_cell.angle_beta   90.00
_cell.angle_gamma   90.00
#
_symmetry.space_group_name_H-M   'P 1'
#
loop_
_entity.id
_entity.type
_entity.pdbx_description
1 polymer ?
#
loop_
_entity_poly.entity_id
_entity_poly.type
_entity_poly.pdbx_seq_one_letter_code
_entity_poly.pdbx_strand_id
1 'polypeptide(L)'
;MTEKGFQIDIQVDWGTGLLFGGNEFNCGTWMDKMGESEKAGNKGLPATPRNGAAVEIIGMLKSTLRWLTELSEKGHYPWKGVELGGNF
;
A
#
# COMPACT_ATOMS: atom_id res chain seq x y z
N MET A 1 1.07 -13.04 -14.23
CA MET A 1 1.99 -12.38 -13.28
C MET A 1 3.34 -13.06 -13.36
N THR A 2 4.43 -12.30 -13.27
CA THR A 2 5.81 -12.84 -13.24
C THR A 2 6.24 -13.11 -11.80
N GLU A 3 7.37 -13.81 -11.59
CA GLU A 3 7.95 -14.03 -10.25
C GLU A 3 8.16 -12.71 -9.49
N LYS A 4 8.64 -11.66 -10.19
CA LYS A 4 8.82 -10.32 -9.64
C LYS A 4 7.52 -9.68 -9.13
N GLY A 5 6.38 -10.00 -9.75
CA GLY A 5 5.08 -9.49 -9.33
C GLY A 5 4.60 -10.07 -8.00
N PHE A 6 5.10 -11.24 -7.60
CA PHE A 6 4.81 -11.85 -6.30
C PHE A 6 5.65 -11.27 -5.16
N GLN A 7 6.84 -10.73 -5.45
CA GLN A 7 7.76 -10.16 -4.46
C GLN A 7 7.47 -8.68 -4.26
N ILE A 8 6.72 -8.35 -3.21
CA ILE A 8 6.31 -6.97 -2.92
C ILE A 8 6.63 -6.61 -1.48
N ASP A 9 7.05 -5.36 -1.27
CA ASP A 9 7.20 -4.74 0.04
C ASP A 9 6.17 -3.62 0.21
N ILE A 10 5.78 -3.36 1.45
CA ILE A 10 4.96 -2.22 1.85
C ILE A 10 5.63 -1.59 3.05
N GLN A 11 5.96 -0.30 2.96
CA GLN A 11 6.75 0.42 3.95
C GLN A 11 6.17 1.82 4.18
N VAL A 12 6.34 2.33 5.40
CA VAL A 12 6.05 3.72 5.73
C VAL A 12 7.31 4.53 5.49
N ASP A 13 7.21 5.59 4.69
CA ASP A 13 8.22 6.65 4.68
C ASP A 13 7.99 7.54 5.90
N TRP A 14 8.83 7.40 6.92
CA TRP A 14 8.71 8.17 8.16
C TRP A 14 9.05 9.66 8.01
N GLY A 15 9.66 10.08 6.90
CA GLY A 15 9.87 11.50 6.59
C GLY A 15 8.57 12.21 6.19
N THR A 16 7.64 11.49 5.56
CA THR A 16 6.36 12.04 5.07
C THR A 16 5.13 11.46 5.79
N GLY A 17 5.25 10.31 6.44
CA GLY A 17 4.15 9.52 7.00
C GLY A 17 3.34 8.75 5.94
N LEU A 18 3.79 8.69 4.69
CA LEU A 18 3.08 8.04 3.60
C LEU A 18 3.47 6.56 3.48
N LEU A 19 2.47 5.71 3.20
CA LEU A 19 2.68 4.32 2.82
C LEU A 19 3.10 4.21 1.35
N PHE A 20 4.20 3.52 1.10
CA PHE A 20 4.65 3.10 -0.22
C PHE A 20 4.55 1.59 -0.32
N GLY A 21 4.13 1.07 -1.47
CA GLY A 21 4.17 -0.38 -1.66
C GLY A 21 4.06 -0.84 -3.11
N GLY A 22 4.28 -2.13 -3.31
CA GLY A 22 4.22 -2.76 -4.62
C GLY A 22 5.42 -2.46 -5.52
N ASN A 23 5.32 -2.86 -6.79
CA ASN A 23 6.34 -2.64 -7.81
C ASN A 23 5.70 -2.54 -9.21
N GLU A 24 6.48 -2.23 -10.23
CA GLU A 24 5.96 -2.07 -11.61
C GLU A 24 5.36 -3.37 -12.21
N PHE A 25 5.62 -4.54 -11.61
CA PHE A 25 5.13 -5.85 -12.04
C PHE A 25 3.90 -6.32 -11.24
N ASN A 26 3.43 -5.52 -10.29
CA ASN A 26 2.26 -5.81 -9.48
C ASN A 26 1.10 -4.83 -9.73
N CYS A 27 -0.08 -5.21 -9.28
CA CYS A 27 -1.30 -4.42 -9.44
C CYS A 27 -2.21 -4.55 -8.22
N GLY A 28 -1.65 -4.28 -7.03
CA GLY A 28 -2.32 -4.47 -5.73
C GLY A 28 -3.39 -3.42 -5.37
N THR A 29 -3.78 -2.56 -6.32
CA THR A 29 -4.86 -1.57 -6.14
C THR A 29 -6.04 -1.96 -7.00
N TRP A 30 -7.21 -1.35 -6.82
CA TRP A 30 -8.42 -1.74 -7.56
C TRP A 30 -8.30 -1.68 -9.10
N MET A 31 -7.38 -0.86 -9.63
CA MET A 31 -7.01 -0.87 -11.06
C MET A 31 -6.05 -2.05 -11.32
N ASP A 32 -6.56 -3.27 -11.22
CA ASP A 32 -5.75 -4.50 -11.09
C ASP A 32 -5.59 -5.32 -12.38
N LYS A 33 -5.81 -4.73 -13.56
CA LYS A 33 -5.77 -5.52 -14.80
C LYS A 33 -4.36 -6.02 -15.11
N MET A 34 -4.15 -7.32 -14.87
CA MET A 34 -2.98 -8.08 -15.28
C MET A 34 -3.12 -8.53 -16.74
N GLY A 35 -2.14 -8.19 -17.57
CA GLY A 35 -2.07 -8.60 -18.97
C GLY A 35 -1.96 -10.12 -19.11
N GLU A 36 -2.60 -10.67 -20.14
CA GLU A 36 -2.71 -12.13 -20.35
C GLU A 36 -2.51 -12.55 -21.82
N SER A 37 -2.36 -11.60 -22.75
CA SER A 37 -2.23 -11.88 -24.19
C SER A 37 -0.77 -12.15 -24.57
N GLU A 38 -0.50 -13.37 -25.01
CA GLU A 38 0.80 -13.73 -25.60
C GLU A 38 0.98 -13.08 -26.97
N LYS A 39 -0.08 -13.02 -27.78
CA LYS A 39 -0.04 -12.42 -29.13
C LYS A 39 0.32 -10.94 -29.10
N ALA A 40 -0.15 -10.23 -28.08
CA ALA A 40 0.15 -8.81 -27.87
C ALA A 40 1.40 -8.58 -27.01
N GLY A 41 2.08 -9.65 -26.55
CA GLY A 41 3.31 -9.56 -25.76
C GLY A 41 3.12 -8.97 -24.35
N ASN A 42 1.92 -8.97 -23.79
CA ASN A 42 1.63 -8.35 -22.48
C ASN A 42 1.35 -9.36 -21.34
N LYS A 43 1.42 -10.67 -21.63
CA LYS A 43 1.16 -11.70 -20.62
C LYS A 43 2.09 -11.52 -19.42
N GLY A 44 1.49 -11.29 -18.25
CA GLY A 44 2.19 -11.11 -16.99
C GLY A 44 2.62 -9.68 -16.68
N LEU A 45 2.29 -8.69 -17.51
CA LEU A 45 2.54 -7.27 -17.25
C LEU A 45 1.24 -6.58 -16.80
N PRO A 46 1.24 -5.86 -15.66
CA PRO A 46 0.07 -5.07 -15.27
C PRO A 46 -0.13 -3.90 -16.23
N ALA A 47 -1.39 -3.60 -16.56
CA ALA A 47 -1.73 -2.44 -17.39
C ALA A 47 -1.64 -1.12 -16.61
N THR A 48 -1.93 -1.17 -15.31
CA THR A 48 -2.02 -0.02 -14.41
C THR A 48 -1.31 -0.32 -13.08
N PRO A 49 0.01 -0.56 -13.08
CA PRO A 49 0.76 -0.62 -11.83
C PRO A 49 0.62 0.73 -11.12
N ARG A 50 0.29 0.65 -9.82
CA ARG A 50 0.13 1.82 -8.95
C ARG A 50 0.97 1.66 -7.70
N ASN A 51 2.23 1.27 -7.92
CA ASN A 51 3.23 1.17 -6.89
C ASN A 51 3.62 2.56 -6.36
N GLY A 52 4.10 2.60 -5.12
CA GLY A 52 4.38 3.83 -4.38
C GLY A 52 3.21 4.27 -3.50
N ALA A 53 2.99 5.58 -3.38
CA ALA A 53 2.00 6.16 -2.46
C ALA A 53 0.62 6.35 -3.12
N ALA A 54 -0.19 5.29 -3.13
CA ALA A 54 -1.53 5.31 -3.70
C ALA A 54 -2.48 6.23 -2.91
N VAL A 55 -3.08 7.22 -3.59
CA VAL A 55 -3.91 8.28 -2.98
C VAL A 55 -5.02 7.75 -2.08
N GLU A 56 -5.77 6.74 -2.53
CA GLU A 56 -6.87 6.18 -1.76
C GLU A 56 -6.41 5.44 -0.50
N ILE A 57 -5.26 4.76 -0.56
CA ILE A 57 -4.69 4.07 0.61
C ILE A 57 -4.24 5.11 1.63
N ILE A 58 -3.58 6.18 1.20
CA ILE A 58 -3.20 7.30 2.07
C ILE A 58 -4.43 7.97 2.68
N GLY A 59 -5.47 8.23 1.87
CA GLY A 59 -6.72 8.82 2.36
C GLY A 59 -7.42 7.96 3.40
N MET A 60 -7.49 6.64 3.16
CA MET A 60 -8.04 5.68 4.10
C MET A 60 -7.20 5.61 5.37
N LEU A 61 -5.87 5.51 5.27
CA LEU A 61 -4.96 5.55 6.42
C LEU A 61 -5.23 6.80 7.27
N LYS A 62 -5.24 7.98 6.65
CA LYS A 62 -5.45 9.26 7.35
C LYS A 62 -6.80 9.31 8.06
N SER A 63 -7.86 8.82 7.43
CA SER A 63 -9.19 8.77 8.02
C SER A 63 -9.26 7.80 9.21
N THR A 64 -8.65 6.61 9.06
CA THR A 64 -8.56 5.60 10.12
C THR A 64 -7.77 6.11 11.31
N LEU A 65 -6.61 6.73 11.10
CA LEU A 65 -5.80 7.30 12.18
C LEU A 65 -6.57 8.37 12.95
N ARG A 66 -7.27 9.29 12.26
CA ARG A 66 -8.13 10.28 12.91
C ARG A 66 -9.18 9.60 13.81
N TRP A 67 -9.87 8.60 13.29
CA TRP A 67 -10.90 7.89 14.05
C TRP A 67 -10.34 7.16 15.27
N LEU A 68 -9.18 6.50 15.13
CA LEU A 68 -8.51 5.83 16.25
C LEU A 68 -8.02 6.82 17.32
N THR A 69 -7.49 7.98 16.90
CA THR A 69 -7.11 9.05 17.83
C THR A 69 -8.31 9.52 18.66
N GLU A 70 -9.44 9.81 18.02
CA GLU A 70 -10.67 10.23 18.70
C GLU A 70 -11.21 9.16 19.67
N LEU A 71 -11.12 7.88 19.31
CA LEU A 71 -11.51 6.79 20.21
C LEU A 71 -10.54 6.64 21.39
N SER A 72 -9.25 6.83 21.17
CA SER A 72 -8.24 6.73 22.23
C SER A 72 -8.40 7.86 23.25
N GLU A 73 -8.67 9.09 22.79
CA GLU A 73 -8.96 10.23 23.66
C GLU A 73 -10.21 10.01 24.53
N LYS A 74 -11.20 9.28 24.02
CA LYS A 74 -12.42 8.91 24.76
C LYS A 74 -12.25 7.66 25.65
N GLY A 75 -11.07 7.05 25.67
CA GLY A 75 -10.82 5.80 26.40
C GLY A 75 -11.48 4.56 25.80
N HIS A 76 -11.96 4.64 24.55
CA HIS A 76 -12.55 3.51 23.82
C HIS A 76 -11.52 2.72 23.01
N TYR A 77 -10.29 3.24 22.86
CA TYR A 77 -9.20 2.55 22.19
C TYR A 77 -7.89 2.68 23.00
N PRO A 78 -7.25 1.57 23.41
CA PRO A 78 -6.18 1.61 24.41
C PRO A 78 -4.83 2.09 23.85
N TRP A 79 -4.62 2.03 22.53
CA TRP A 79 -3.32 2.31 21.91
C TRP A 79 -3.21 3.76 21.44
N LYS A 80 -2.07 4.39 21.73
CA LYS A 80 -1.78 5.80 21.37
C LYS A 80 -0.78 5.96 20.23
N GLY A 81 -0.20 4.87 19.76
CA GLY A 81 0.85 4.88 18.75
C GLY A 81 1.29 3.48 18.39
N VAL A 82 2.38 3.40 17.63
CA VAL A 82 2.99 2.17 17.16
C VAL A 82 4.45 2.13 17.56
N GLU A 83 4.96 0.93 17.82
CA GLU A 83 6.39 0.70 17.97
C GLU A 83 7.00 0.47 16.60
N LEU A 84 8.08 1.19 16.30
CA LEU A 84 8.81 0.97 15.08
C LEU A 84 9.83 -0.14 15.34
N GLY A 85 9.72 -1.26 14.62
CA GLY A 85 10.67 -2.37 14.76
C GLY A 85 12.00 -2.06 14.07
N GLY A 86 13.12 -2.07 14.82
CA GLY A 86 14.48 -1.94 14.29
C GLY A 86 15.01 -0.49 14.19
N ASN A 87 16.33 -0.34 13.97
CA ASN A 87 17.01 0.96 13.91
C ASN A 87 16.58 1.74 12.66
N PHE A 88 15.88 2.86 12.88
CA PHE A 88 15.60 3.91 11.90
C PHE A 88 16.73 4.94 11.90
#